data_AF-E9EG99-F1
#
_entry.id   AF-E9EG99-F1
#
_cell.length_a   1.000
_cell.length_b   1.000
_cell.length_c   1.000
_cell.angle_alpha   90.00
_cell.angle_beta   90.00
_cell.angle_gamma   90.00
#
_symmetry.space_group_name_H-M   'P 1'
#
loop_
_entity.id
_entity.type
_entity.pdbx_description
1 polymer ?
#
loop_
_entity_poly.entity_id
_entity_poly.type
_entity_poly.pdbx_seq_one_letter_code
_entity_poly.pdbx_strand_id
1 'polypeptide(L)'
;MANEERPSFADAIKVDKLDSHNYKVNMNAAFSIGAVPNGGYTASCMLAAAGTHLALRQQTDTLTTHVEYVNRTSPGMAIITIQDVKLGRQVSTLHLTLWQGDGLLTQAPWVTPGVTRRIMVACTTQINLRTFAGITRPTGYESTAVDSIPTQPDLQALEKTDGDEIWEESKVPKPLTKMMSSLNNWRFFVPRKGPLTPGVMDVWSCLSSGELITQATMPYVVDSFPYNLHLFPISPEFRAMIPGCRRDKGDCRPSGRPSDKEQGAGGHMVSNGGDESGKEDGFA
;
A
#
# COMPACT_ATOMS: atom_id res chain seq x y z
N MET A 1 6.29 4.90 25.29
CA MET A 1 7.07 5.71 24.32
C MET A 1 6.10 6.71 23.73
N ALA A 2 6.48 7.99 23.70
CA ALA A 2 5.60 9.06 23.22
C ALA A 2 5.02 8.67 21.86
N ASN A 3 3.70 8.79 21.75
CA ASN A 3 2.97 8.65 20.51
C ASN A 3 3.42 9.85 19.66
N GLU A 4 4.49 9.71 18.88
CA GLU A 4 4.82 10.73 17.89
C GLU A 4 3.59 10.89 17.01
N GLU A 5 2.97 12.05 17.11
CA GLU A 5 1.76 12.39 16.39
C GLU A 5 2.09 12.29 14.89
N ARG A 6 1.48 11.31 14.22
CA ARG A 6 1.67 11.14 12.78
C ARG A 6 1.10 12.37 12.09
N PRO A 7 1.83 13.01 11.17
CA PRO A 7 1.29 14.16 10.46
C PRO A 7 0.11 13.72 9.60
N SER A 8 -0.80 14.67 9.35
CA SER A 8 -1.84 14.51 8.34
C SER A 8 -1.20 14.24 6.98
N PHE A 9 -1.92 13.59 6.07
CA PHE A 9 -1.42 13.36 4.72
C PHE A 9 -1.13 14.69 4.01
N ALA A 10 -2.01 15.68 4.20
CA ALA A 10 -1.84 17.03 3.63
C ALA A 10 -0.55 17.72 4.12
N ASP A 11 -0.22 17.60 5.40
CA ASP A 11 1.01 18.14 5.95
C ASP A 11 2.25 17.37 5.46
N ALA A 12 2.12 16.05 5.34
CA ALA A 12 3.21 15.17 4.94
C ALA A 12 3.68 15.37 3.48
N ILE A 13 2.80 15.89 2.61
CA ILE A 13 3.14 16.19 1.20
C ILE A 13 3.41 17.68 0.95
N LYS A 14 3.37 18.51 2.00
CA LYS A 14 3.54 19.95 1.87
C LYS A 14 4.91 20.28 1.29
N VAL A 15 4.93 21.22 0.35
CA VAL A 15 6.13 21.68 -0.34
C VAL A 15 6.38 23.16 -0.07
N ASP A 16 7.65 23.51 0.09
CA ASP A 16 8.10 24.90 0.16
C ASP A 16 8.65 25.31 -1.20
N LYS A 17 8.12 26.37 -1.80
CA LYS A 17 8.68 26.95 -3.03
C LYS A 17 10.01 27.62 -2.71
N LEU A 18 11.09 27.19 -3.35
CA LEU A 18 12.43 27.75 -3.17
C LEU A 18 12.71 28.86 -4.19
N ASP A 19 12.37 28.61 -5.44
CA ASP A 19 12.43 29.59 -6.53
C ASP A 19 11.33 29.32 -7.57
N SER A 20 11.47 29.81 -8.81
CA SER A 20 10.46 29.65 -9.85
C SER A 20 10.20 28.18 -10.23
N HIS A 21 11.18 27.29 -10.11
CA HIS A 21 11.13 25.91 -10.61
C HIS A 21 11.62 24.86 -9.61
N ASN A 22 12.10 25.28 -8.44
CA ASN A 22 12.59 24.39 -7.40
C ASN A 22 11.70 24.44 -6.15
N TYR A 23 11.42 23.25 -5.63
CA TYR A 23 10.56 23.03 -4.47
C TYR A 23 11.26 22.11 -3.49
N LYS A 24 11.15 22.42 -2.21
CA LYS A 24 11.68 21.58 -1.13
C LYS A 24 10.53 20.78 -0.53
N VAL A 25 10.77 19.51 -0.27
CA VAL A 25 9.88 18.66 0.52
C VAL A 25 10.69 17.92 1.57
N ASN A 26 10.06 17.62 2.70
CA ASN A 26 10.64 16.78 3.74
C ASN A 26 9.81 15.51 3.88
N MET A 27 10.30 14.40 3.34
CA MET A 27 9.56 13.13 3.31
C MET A 27 9.55 12.47 4.69
N ASN A 28 8.34 12.20 5.18
CA ASN A 28 8.15 11.69 6.52
C ASN A 28 8.29 10.16 6.57
N ALA A 29 9.06 9.66 7.54
CA ALA A 29 9.29 8.23 7.73
C ALA A 29 8.02 7.42 8.04
N ALA A 30 6.96 8.05 8.56
CA ALA A 30 5.67 7.42 8.81
C ALA A 30 5.00 6.87 7.54
N PHE A 31 5.41 7.35 6.35
CA PHE A 31 4.93 6.89 5.06
C PHE A 31 5.91 5.92 4.39
N SER A 32 6.82 5.30 5.16
CA SER A 32 7.81 4.34 4.64
C SER A 32 7.37 2.88 4.73
N ILE A 33 7.83 2.09 3.76
CA ILE A 33 7.80 0.63 3.77
C ILE A 33 9.25 0.16 3.89
N GLY A 34 9.60 -0.35 5.06
CA GLY A 34 10.97 -0.57 5.48
C GLY A 34 11.72 0.75 5.69
N ALA A 35 12.85 0.88 5.02
CA ALA A 35 13.70 2.07 5.10
C ALA A 35 13.41 3.12 4.01
N VAL A 36 12.41 2.87 3.15
CA VAL A 36 12.15 3.67 1.94
C VAL A 36 10.72 4.23 2.00
N PRO A 37 10.51 5.54 1.81
CA PRO A 37 9.18 6.11 1.61
C PRO A 37 8.42 5.39 0.50
N ASN A 38 7.13 5.12 0.70
CA ASN A 38 6.29 4.50 -0.33
C ASN A 38 6.36 5.31 -1.64
N GLY A 39 6.34 4.60 -2.77
CA GLY A 39 6.51 5.20 -4.09
C GLY A 39 5.38 6.18 -4.44
N GLY A 40 4.14 5.78 -4.20
CA GLY A 40 2.96 6.62 -4.34
C GLY A 40 2.97 7.84 -3.43
N TYR A 41 3.37 7.70 -2.17
CA TYR A 41 3.56 8.86 -1.28
C TYR A 41 4.61 9.83 -1.83
N THR A 42 5.72 9.29 -2.35
CA THR A 42 6.79 10.10 -2.97
C THR A 42 6.28 10.81 -4.23
N ALA A 43 5.49 10.13 -5.06
CA ALA A 43 4.84 10.71 -6.23
C ALA A 43 3.83 11.80 -5.83
N SER A 44 3.07 11.62 -4.75
CA SER A 44 2.17 12.64 -4.20
C SER A 44 2.92 13.92 -3.81
N CYS A 45 4.10 13.82 -3.19
CA CYS A 45 4.96 14.98 -2.93
C CYS A 45 5.37 15.72 -4.20
N MET A 46 5.71 15.00 -5.29
CA MET A 46 6.04 15.61 -6.58
C MET A 46 4.82 16.30 -7.20
N LEU A 47 3.64 15.67 -7.17
CA LEU A 47 2.43 16.29 -7.71
C LEU A 47 1.96 17.50 -6.88
N ALA A 48 2.22 17.53 -5.57
CA ALA A 48 2.00 18.72 -4.75
C ALA A 48 2.87 19.91 -5.22
N ALA A 49 4.12 19.65 -5.62
CA ALA A 49 4.97 20.66 -6.26
C ALA A 49 4.41 21.11 -7.62
N ALA A 50 3.94 20.19 -8.47
CA ALA A 50 3.30 20.53 -9.74
C ALA A 50 2.06 21.44 -9.54
N GLY A 51 1.17 21.07 -8.61
CA GLY A 51 -0.01 21.86 -8.30
C GLY A 51 0.36 23.25 -7.78
N THR A 52 1.37 23.34 -6.90
CA THR A 52 1.89 24.63 -6.40
C THR A 52 2.49 25.47 -7.54
N HIS A 53 3.18 24.84 -8.49
CA HIS A 53 3.80 25.50 -9.63
C HIS A 53 2.78 26.15 -10.57
N LEU A 54 1.67 25.47 -10.83
CA LEU A 54 0.63 25.93 -11.75
C LEU A 54 -0.57 26.60 -11.05
N ALA A 55 -0.46 26.92 -9.77
CA ALA A 55 -1.52 27.55 -8.99
C ALA A 55 -2.03 28.87 -9.62
N LEU A 56 -1.12 29.73 -10.10
CA LEU A 56 -1.49 30.99 -10.78
C LEU A 56 -2.23 30.78 -12.11
N ARG A 57 -2.06 29.61 -12.73
CA ARG A 57 -2.78 29.21 -13.95
C ARG A 57 -4.07 28.47 -13.64
N GLN A 58 -4.37 28.26 -12.36
CA GLN A 58 -5.49 27.45 -11.87
C GLN A 58 -5.50 26.02 -12.43
N GLN A 59 -4.33 25.49 -12.82
CA GLN A 59 -4.17 24.14 -13.37
C GLN A 59 -3.52 23.26 -12.31
N THR A 60 -4.19 23.09 -11.17
CA THR A 60 -3.65 22.37 -10.02
C THR A 60 -3.98 20.88 -10.03
N ASP A 61 -4.82 20.45 -10.96
CA ASP A 61 -5.36 19.10 -11.00
C ASP A 61 -4.58 18.19 -11.95
N THR A 62 -4.10 17.07 -11.43
CA THR A 62 -3.38 16.07 -12.20
C THR A 62 -4.36 15.24 -13.03
N LEU A 63 -4.25 15.33 -14.36
CA LEU A 63 -5.00 14.49 -15.30
C LEU A 63 -4.28 13.17 -15.54
N THR A 64 -2.98 13.23 -15.83
CA THR A 64 -2.13 12.05 -16.00
C THR A 64 -0.78 12.25 -15.32
N THR A 65 -0.19 11.15 -14.86
CA THR A 65 1.20 11.13 -14.41
C THR A 65 1.84 9.82 -14.81
N HIS A 66 3.04 9.88 -15.36
CA HIS A 66 3.91 8.74 -15.59
C HIS A 66 5.16 8.93 -14.74
N VAL A 67 5.47 7.95 -13.90
CA VAL A 67 6.52 8.04 -12.89
C VAL A 67 7.53 6.92 -13.11
N GLU A 68 8.82 7.27 -13.15
CA GLU A 68 9.91 6.30 -13.16
C GLU A 68 10.75 6.42 -11.88
N TYR A 69 10.93 5.28 -11.20
CA TYR A 69 11.71 5.15 -9.98
C TYR A 69 13.17 4.82 -10.33
N VAL A 70 14.00 5.85 -10.43
CA VAL A 70 15.40 5.74 -10.91
C VAL A 70 16.35 5.28 -9.79
N ASN A 71 16.10 5.70 -8.54
CA ASN A 71 16.84 5.27 -7.36
C ASN A 71 15.90 5.11 -6.15
N ARG A 72 16.44 4.55 -5.06
CA ARG A 72 15.70 4.40 -3.79
C ARG A 72 15.55 5.75 -3.09
N THR A 73 14.32 6.05 -2.67
CA THR A 73 13.99 7.20 -1.82
C THR A 73 14.49 6.98 -0.39
N SER A 74 14.75 8.06 0.34
CA SER A 74 15.04 8.03 1.78
C SER A 74 14.16 9.05 2.51
N PRO A 75 13.74 8.78 3.77
CA PRO A 75 13.09 9.80 4.57
C PRO A 75 14.00 11.02 4.73
N GLY A 76 13.40 12.20 4.87
CA GLY A 76 14.10 13.47 4.97
C GLY A 76 13.99 14.32 3.72
N MET A 77 14.93 15.26 3.60
CA MET A 77 14.85 16.35 2.63
C MET A 77 15.02 15.86 1.18
N ALA A 78 14.27 16.47 0.27
CA ALA A 78 14.40 16.33 -1.16
C ALA A 78 14.12 17.65 -1.86
N ILE A 79 14.72 17.80 -3.04
CA ILE A 79 14.46 18.91 -3.96
C ILE A 79 13.72 18.38 -5.18
N ILE A 80 12.62 19.03 -5.54
CA ILE A 80 11.86 18.76 -6.74
C ILE A 80 12.12 19.89 -7.72
N THR A 81 12.75 19.57 -8.86
CA THR A 81 12.93 20.49 -9.98
C THR A 81 11.81 20.27 -10.98
N ILE A 82 11.19 21.35 -11.46
CA ILE A 82 10.14 21.32 -12.46
C ILE A 82 10.66 21.94 -13.75
N GLN A 83 10.36 21.29 -14.87
CA GLN A 83 10.58 21.83 -16.21
C GLN A 83 9.22 21.96 -16.91
N ASP A 84 8.95 23.18 -17.38
CA ASP A 84 7.81 23.47 -18.25
C ASP A 84 8.04 22.88 -19.63
N VAL A 85 7.43 21.73 -19.91
CA VAL A 85 7.49 21.12 -21.25
C VAL A 85 6.53 21.83 -22.19
N LYS A 86 5.31 22.10 -21.73
CA LYS A 86 4.29 22.83 -22.47
C LYS A 86 3.33 23.52 -21.52
N LEU A 87 3.21 24.84 -21.61
CA LEU A 87 2.19 25.60 -20.88
C LEU A 87 1.02 25.96 -21.79
N GLY A 88 -0.06 25.19 -21.72
CA GLY A 88 -1.27 25.45 -22.49
C GLY A 88 -2.31 26.23 -21.69
N ARG A 89 -3.34 26.72 -22.39
CA ARG A 89 -4.46 27.44 -21.76
C ARG A 89 -5.31 26.52 -20.87
N GLN A 90 -5.55 25.27 -21.29
CA GLN A 90 -6.37 24.30 -20.56
C GLN A 90 -5.55 23.15 -19.97
N VAL A 91 -4.48 22.75 -20.66
CA VAL A 91 -3.62 21.63 -20.29
C VAL A 91 -2.17 22.08 -20.31
N SER A 92 -1.45 21.83 -19.23
CA SER A 92 -0.01 22.01 -19.16
C SER A 92 0.68 20.68 -18.91
N THR A 93 1.86 20.51 -19.49
CA THR A 93 2.70 19.32 -19.34
C THR A 93 3.98 19.73 -18.65
N LEU A 94 4.34 19.01 -17.59
CA LEU A 94 5.53 19.25 -16.78
C LEU A 94 6.40 17.99 -16.75
N HIS A 95 7.70 18.20 -16.75
CA HIS A 95 8.66 17.20 -16.28
C HIS A 95 9.10 17.54 -14.87
N LEU A 96 9.06 16.56 -13.99
CA LEU A 96 9.48 16.70 -12.60
C LEU A 96 10.65 15.77 -12.35
N THR A 97 11.58 16.20 -11.51
CA THR A 97 12.66 15.35 -11.01
C THR A 97 12.81 15.56 -9.52
N LEU A 98 12.80 14.47 -8.76
CA LEU A 98 13.08 14.47 -7.33
C LEU A 98 14.53 14.06 -7.09
N TRP A 99 15.21 14.86 -6.28
CA TRP A 99 16.63 14.77 -5.99
C TRP A 99 16.87 14.54 -4.49
N GLN A 100 17.75 13.59 -4.16
CA GLN A 100 18.16 13.31 -2.78
C GLN A 100 19.64 12.94 -2.67
N GLY A 101 20.11 12.90 -1.42
CA GLY A 101 21.45 12.44 -1.05
C GLY A 101 22.42 13.59 -0.89
N ASP A 102 23.70 13.25 -0.97
CA ASP A 102 24.77 14.23 -0.81
C ASP A 102 24.74 15.29 -1.93
N GLY A 103 25.33 16.45 -1.65
CA GLY A 103 25.40 17.55 -2.61
C GLY A 103 24.10 18.35 -2.76
N LEU A 104 23.07 18.10 -1.94
CA LEU A 104 21.99 19.07 -1.78
C LEU A 104 22.51 20.33 -1.09
N LEU A 105 22.11 21.49 -1.58
CA LEU A 105 22.59 22.79 -1.13
C LEU A 105 21.48 23.57 -0.43
N THR A 106 21.86 24.44 0.51
CA THR A 106 20.93 25.33 1.23
C THR A 106 20.49 26.55 0.42
N GLN A 107 21.09 26.75 -0.75
CA GLN A 107 20.82 27.84 -1.68
C GLN A 107 20.99 27.34 -3.12
N ALA A 108 20.52 28.13 -4.09
CA ALA A 108 20.69 27.83 -5.52
C ALA A 108 22.17 27.50 -5.84
N PRO A 109 22.46 26.48 -6.67
CA PRO A 109 21.54 25.73 -7.54
C PRO A 109 20.76 24.57 -6.88
N TRP A 110 20.75 24.45 -5.54
CA TRP A 110 20.02 23.45 -4.72
C TRP A 110 20.48 22.00 -4.87
N VAL A 111 20.95 21.63 -6.05
CA VAL A 111 21.48 20.30 -6.39
C VAL A 111 22.88 20.45 -6.97
N THR A 112 23.76 19.51 -6.65
CA THR A 112 25.11 19.46 -7.22
C THR A 112 25.14 18.41 -8.33
N PRO A 113 25.31 18.80 -9.61
CA PRO A 113 25.36 17.85 -10.73
C PRO A 113 26.42 16.76 -10.51
N GLY A 114 26.04 15.51 -10.74
CA GLY A 114 26.94 14.35 -10.57
C GLY A 114 27.13 13.86 -9.13
N VAL A 115 26.72 14.64 -8.12
CA VAL A 115 26.75 14.22 -6.69
C VAL A 115 25.35 13.93 -6.19
N THR A 116 24.42 14.86 -6.40
CA THR A 116 23.04 14.69 -6.00
C THR A 116 22.36 13.62 -6.84
N ARG A 117 21.73 12.66 -6.15
CA ARG A 117 21.14 11.51 -6.82
C ARG A 117 19.75 11.85 -7.31
N ARG A 118 19.49 11.48 -8.56
CA ARG A 118 18.16 11.49 -9.16
C ARG A 118 17.38 10.30 -8.63
N ILE A 119 16.29 10.53 -7.91
CA ILE A 119 15.50 9.48 -7.28
C ILE A 119 14.31 9.08 -8.15
N MET A 120 13.56 10.07 -8.60
CA MET A 120 12.33 9.85 -9.34
C MET A 120 12.20 10.89 -10.44
N VAL A 121 11.70 10.49 -11.60
CA VAL A 121 11.30 11.40 -12.66
C VAL A 121 9.83 11.19 -12.97
N ALA A 122 9.13 12.26 -13.33
CA ALA A 122 7.75 12.17 -13.74
C ALA A 122 7.44 13.07 -14.93
N CYS A 123 6.58 12.60 -15.82
CA CYS A 123 5.92 13.42 -16.83
C CYS A 123 4.43 13.49 -16.48
N THR A 124 3.93 14.70 -16.20
CA THR A 124 2.56 14.90 -15.73
C THR A 124 1.84 15.92 -16.59
N THR A 125 0.54 15.70 -16.77
CA THR A 125 -0.37 16.70 -17.33
C THR A 125 -1.27 17.25 -16.24
N GLN A 126 -1.37 18.57 -16.22
CA GLN A 126 -2.09 19.35 -15.22
C GLN A 126 -3.17 20.19 -15.90
N ILE A 127 -4.36 20.19 -15.31
CA ILE A 127 -5.56 20.84 -15.81
C ILE A 127 -6.33 21.51 -14.67
N ASN A 128 -7.45 22.13 -15.01
CA ASN A 128 -8.46 22.55 -14.05
C ASN A 128 -9.70 21.67 -14.25
N LEU A 129 -9.88 20.62 -13.42
CA LEU A 129 -10.98 19.67 -13.58
C LEU A 129 -12.36 20.34 -13.41
N ARG A 130 -12.44 21.44 -12.65
CA ARG A 130 -13.69 22.17 -12.44
C ARG A 130 -14.19 22.88 -13.70
N THR A 131 -13.28 23.35 -14.55
CA THR A 131 -13.61 24.06 -15.78
C THR A 131 -13.37 23.23 -17.04
N PHE A 132 -12.77 22.04 -16.89
CA PHE A 132 -12.54 21.12 -18.00
C PHE A 132 -13.88 20.58 -18.51
N ALA A 133 -14.23 20.98 -19.72
CA ALA A 133 -15.42 20.51 -20.42
C ALA A 133 -15.01 19.62 -21.60
N GLY A 134 -15.76 18.53 -21.79
CA GLY A 134 -15.54 17.57 -22.86
C GLY A 134 -16.82 16.83 -23.19
N ILE A 135 -16.74 15.96 -24.20
CA ILE A 135 -17.87 15.10 -24.55
C ILE A 135 -17.92 13.94 -23.56
N THR A 136 -18.96 13.91 -22.72
CA THR A 136 -19.30 12.68 -21.99
C THR A 136 -20.12 11.79 -22.92
N ARG A 137 -19.61 10.59 -23.20
CA ARG A 137 -20.37 9.55 -23.90
C ARG A 137 -20.53 8.36 -22.97
N PRO A 138 -21.73 7.75 -22.90
CA PRO A 138 -21.86 6.41 -22.33
C PRO A 138 -20.88 5.49 -23.05
N THR A 139 -19.87 5.04 -22.32
CA THR A 139 -19.07 3.90 -22.77
C THR A 139 -20.03 2.73 -22.67
N GLY A 140 -20.23 1.94 -23.74
CA GLY A 140 -20.98 0.67 -23.67
C GLY A 140 -20.34 -0.38 -22.76
N TYR A 141 -19.45 0.05 -21.86
CA TYR A 141 -18.91 -0.69 -20.74
C TYR A 141 -20.05 -0.99 -19.77
N GLU A 142 -20.49 -2.23 -19.81
CA GLU A 142 -21.29 -2.83 -18.75
C GLU A 142 -20.29 -3.51 -17.81
N SER A 143 -20.34 -3.19 -16.51
CA SER A 143 -19.54 -3.89 -15.52
C SER A 143 -19.88 -5.38 -15.63
N THR A 144 -18.95 -6.18 -16.14
CA THR A 144 -19.17 -7.60 -16.46
C THR A 144 -19.66 -8.33 -15.21
N ALA A 145 -20.94 -8.71 -15.23
CA ALA A 145 -21.72 -9.43 -14.20
C ALA A 145 -21.51 -8.96 -12.75
N VAL A 146 -22.59 -8.46 -12.14
CA VAL A 146 -22.70 -8.21 -10.68
C VAL A 146 -22.24 -9.43 -9.86
N ASP A 147 -22.34 -10.63 -10.42
CA ASP A 147 -21.88 -11.90 -9.84
C ASP A 147 -20.35 -12.06 -9.76
N SER A 148 -19.57 -11.14 -10.34
CA SER A 148 -18.10 -11.17 -10.32
C SER A 148 -17.50 -10.29 -9.22
N ILE A 149 -18.31 -9.41 -8.61
CA ILE A 149 -17.88 -8.50 -7.56
C ILE A 149 -18.40 -9.04 -6.22
N PRO A 150 -17.58 -9.16 -5.18
CA PRO A 150 -18.08 -9.50 -3.85
C PRO A 150 -19.18 -8.49 -3.44
N THR A 151 -20.24 -8.97 -2.79
CA THR A 151 -21.35 -8.11 -2.36
C THR A 151 -20.84 -6.89 -1.61
N GLN A 152 -21.44 -5.73 -1.85
CA GLN A 152 -21.03 -4.49 -1.19
C GLN A 152 -21.01 -4.67 0.34
N PRO A 153 -19.97 -4.17 1.03
CA PRO A 153 -19.85 -4.32 2.48
C PRO A 153 -20.92 -3.51 3.23
N ASP A 154 -21.23 -3.96 4.44
CA ASP A 154 -21.88 -3.10 5.42
C ASP A 154 -20.85 -2.13 6.00
N LEU A 155 -20.83 -0.89 5.48
CA LEU A 155 -19.87 0.13 5.90
C LEU A 155 -19.93 0.45 7.41
N GLN A 156 -21.11 0.33 8.05
CA GLN A 156 -21.23 0.57 9.49
C GLN A 156 -20.63 -0.59 10.29
N ALA A 157 -20.77 -1.82 9.79
CA ALA A 157 -20.11 -2.98 10.39
C ALA A 157 -18.58 -2.87 10.22
N LEU A 158 -18.08 -2.50 9.04
CA LEU A 158 -16.64 -2.30 8.81
C LEU A 158 -16.05 -1.24 9.76
N GLU A 159 -16.78 -0.17 10.02
CA GLU A 159 -16.34 0.88 10.94
C GLU A 159 -16.23 0.37 12.39
N LYS A 160 -17.17 -0.46 12.85
CA LYS A 160 -17.28 -0.89 14.25
C LYS A 160 -16.54 -2.18 14.60
N THR A 161 -16.52 -3.15 13.68
CA THR A 161 -16.09 -4.53 13.95
C THR A 161 -14.93 -5.00 13.07
N ASP A 162 -14.32 -4.08 12.31
CA ASP A 162 -13.21 -4.34 11.37
C ASP A 162 -13.53 -5.41 10.31
N GLY A 163 -14.82 -5.62 10.02
CA GLY A 163 -15.30 -6.64 9.08
C GLY A 163 -16.79 -6.93 9.19
N ASP A 164 -17.30 -7.65 8.20
CA ASP A 164 -18.66 -8.21 8.13
C ASP A 164 -18.62 -9.69 7.69
N GLU A 165 -19.73 -10.28 7.23
CA GLU A 165 -19.76 -11.67 6.78
C GLU A 165 -18.80 -11.98 5.62
N ILE A 166 -18.57 -11.01 4.74
CA ILE A 166 -17.84 -11.15 3.48
C ILE A 166 -16.47 -10.47 3.55
N TRP A 167 -16.37 -9.29 4.16
CA TRP A 167 -15.19 -8.44 4.17
C TRP A 167 -14.48 -8.47 5.52
N GLU A 168 -13.16 -8.36 5.49
CA GLU A 168 -12.31 -8.29 6.68
C GLU A 168 -11.17 -7.30 6.50
N GLU A 169 -10.84 -6.58 7.55
CA GLU A 169 -9.67 -5.71 7.57
C GLU A 169 -8.36 -6.51 7.52
N SER A 170 -7.54 -6.25 6.49
CA SER A 170 -6.18 -6.77 6.37
C SER A 170 -5.25 -6.06 7.36
N LYS A 171 -4.93 -6.73 8.46
CA LYS A 171 -4.04 -6.19 9.50
C LYS A 171 -2.59 -6.62 9.28
N VAL A 172 -1.68 -5.66 9.42
CA VAL A 172 -0.23 -5.95 9.48
C VAL A 172 0.08 -6.65 10.80
N PRO A 173 0.81 -7.78 10.81
CA PRO A 173 1.24 -8.42 12.06
C PRO A 173 2.02 -7.45 12.95
N LYS A 174 1.73 -7.42 14.26
CA LYS A 174 2.34 -6.50 15.23
C LYS A 174 3.88 -6.37 15.13
N PRO A 175 4.66 -7.45 14.91
CA PRO A 175 6.12 -7.32 14.77
C PRO A 175 6.55 -6.52 13.54
N LEU A 176 5.72 -6.47 12.49
CA LEU A 176 6.01 -5.83 11.20
C LEU A 176 5.43 -4.41 11.10
N THR A 177 4.56 -4.00 12.01
CA THR A 177 3.89 -2.69 12.01
C THR A 177 4.87 -1.52 11.88
N LYS A 178 6.00 -1.54 12.60
CA LYS A 178 7.03 -0.49 12.51
C LYS A 178 7.76 -0.49 11.17
N MET A 179 8.06 -1.68 10.65
CA MET A 179 8.69 -1.84 9.35
C MET A 179 7.76 -1.37 8.23
N MET A 180 6.46 -1.65 8.32
CA MET A 180 5.48 -1.30 7.30
C MET A 180 4.66 -0.07 7.73
N SER A 181 5.35 1.00 8.16
CA SER A 181 4.70 2.19 8.72
C SER A 181 3.66 2.80 7.79
N SER A 182 3.96 2.85 6.49
CA SER A 182 3.05 3.30 5.43
C SER A 182 1.72 2.54 5.39
N LEU A 183 1.74 1.22 5.57
CA LEU A 183 0.51 0.41 5.54
C LEU A 183 -0.41 0.74 6.71
N ASN A 184 0.12 1.26 7.82
CA ASN A 184 -0.70 1.67 8.97
C ASN A 184 -1.46 2.99 8.73
N ASN A 185 -1.19 3.68 7.62
CA ASN A 185 -1.93 4.88 7.23
C ASN A 185 -3.21 4.53 6.46
N TRP A 186 -3.41 3.23 6.17
CA TRP A 186 -4.58 2.72 5.47
C TRP A 186 -5.33 1.70 6.33
N ARG A 187 -6.64 1.68 6.16
CA ARG A 187 -7.49 0.53 6.48
C ARG A 187 -7.86 -0.12 5.17
N PHE A 188 -7.50 -1.38 5.00
CA PHE A 188 -7.82 -2.16 3.81
C PHE A 188 -8.78 -3.28 4.18
N PHE A 189 -9.92 -3.36 3.52
CA PHE A 189 -10.88 -4.44 3.68
C PHE A 189 -10.90 -5.28 2.41
N VAL A 190 -10.69 -6.58 2.59
CA VAL A 190 -10.59 -7.54 1.49
C VAL A 190 -11.64 -8.65 1.66
N PRO A 191 -12.13 -9.27 0.58
CA PRO A 191 -13.14 -10.30 0.66
C PRO A 191 -12.54 -11.62 1.17
N ARG A 192 -13.21 -12.23 2.14
CA ARG A 192 -12.97 -13.59 2.65
C ARG A 192 -13.76 -14.64 1.90
N LYS A 193 -14.92 -14.26 1.35
CA LYS A 193 -15.88 -15.13 0.67
C LYS A 193 -16.37 -14.46 -0.62
N GLY A 194 -16.97 -15.23 -1.52
CA GLY A 194 -17.47 -14.75 -2.81
C GLY A 194 -16.63 -15.24 -4.00
N PRO A 195 -16.87 -14.70 -5.21
CA PRO A 195 -16.12 -15.04 -6.42
C PRO A 195 -14.67 -14.53 -6.32
N LEU A 196 -13.79 -15.31 -5.70
CA LEU A 196 -12.37 -14.99 -5.58
C LEU A 196 -11.64 -15.48 -6.83
N THR A 197 -11.34 -14.56 -7.75
CA THR A 197 -10.60 -14.87 -8.98
C THR A 197 -9.09 -14.73 -8.73
N PRO A 198 -8.27 -15.76 -9.00
CA PRO A 198 -6.82 -15.66 -8.85
C PRO A 198 -6.24 -14.48 -9.65
N GLY A 199 -5.41 -13.67 -9.00
CA GLY A 199 -4.80 -12.47 -9.60
C GLY A 199 -5.71 -11.23 -9.65
N VAL A 200 -6.97 -11.34 -9.21
CA VAL A 200 -7.87 -10.21 -9.00
C VAL A 200 -8.05 -9.99 -7.50
N MET A 201 -8.04 -8.73 -7.07
CA MET A 201 -8.24 -8.36 -5.67
C MET A 201 -9.13 -7.14 -5.60
N ASP A 202 -10.33 -7.33 -5.04
CA ASP A 202 -11.21 -6.24 -4.66
C ASP A 202 -10.83 -5.72 -3.28
N VAL A 203 -10.77 -4.40 -3.14
CA VAL A 203 -10.36 -3.74 -1.91
C VAL A 203 -11.25 -2.54 -1.64
N TRP A 204 -11.81 -2.46 -0.44
CA TRP A 204 -12.27 -1.19 0.12
C TRP A 204 -11.14 -0.59 0.94
N SER A 205 -10.88 0.70 0.76
CA SER A 205 -9.79 1.38 1.45
C SER A 205 -10.18 2.77 1.93
N CYS A 206 -9.71 3.13 3.13
CA CYS A 206 -9.76 4.50 3.63
C CYS A 206 -8.49 4.83 4.41
N LEU A 207 -8.21 6.12 4.62
CA LEU A 207 -7.10 6.56 5.45
C LEU A 207 -7.43 6.29 6.92
N SER A 208 -6.46 5.72 7.66
CA SER A 208 -6.61 5.46 9.10
C SER A 208 -6.76 6.73 9.94
N SER A 209 -6.36 7.89 9.41
CA SER A 209 -6.54 9.19 10.04
C SER A 209 -7.99 9.70 9.96
N GLY A 210 -8.85 9.09 9.13
CA GLY A 210 -10.17 9.60 8.82
C GLY A 210 -10.19 10.76 7.82
N GLU A 211 -9.03 11.17 7.29
CA GLU A 211 -8.93 12.14 6.22
C GLU A 211 -9.61 11.63 4.93
N LEU A 212 -10.19 12.55 4.16
CA LEU A 212 -10.77 12.22 2.87
C LEU A 212 -9.68 11.90 1.85
N ILE A 213 -9.94 10.91 0.99
CA ILE A 213 -9.12 10.67 -0.20
C ILE A 213 -9.35 11.84 -1.17
N THR A 214 -8.28 12.59 -1.43
CA THR A 214 -8.28 13.69 -2.40
C THR A 214 -7.47 13.30 -3.63
N GLN A 215 -7.49 14.14 -4.67
CA GLN A 215 -6.65 13.93 -5.85
C GLN A 215 -5.15 13.84 -5.49
N ALA A 216 -4.68 14.61 -4.51
CA ALA A 216 -3.28 14.56 -4.07
C ALA A 216 -2.92 13.20 -3.43
N THR A 217 -3.90 12.49 -2.88
CA THR A 217 -3.73 11.16 -2.29
C THR A 217 -3.72 10.05 -3.34
N MET A 218 -4.21 10.29 -4.57
CA MET A 218 -4.39 9.23 -5.57
C MET A 218 -3.12 8.43 -5.91
N PRO A 219 -1.93 9.05 -6.09
CA PRO A 219 -0.71 8.27 -6.30
C PRO A 219 -0.42 7.33 -5.12
N TYR A 220 -0.66 7.80 -3.90
CA TYR A 220 -0.49 6.99 -2.70
C TYR A 220 -1.52 5.85 -2.60
N VAL A 221 -2.78 6.09 -2.99
CA VAL A 221 -3.82 5.03 -3.07
C VAL A 221 -3.38 3.91 -4.01
N VAL A 222 -2.97 4.25 -5.25
CA VAL A 222 -2.69 3.25 -6.29
C VAL A 222 -1.40 2.45 -6.07
N ASP A 223 -0.50 2.95 -5.22
CA ASP A 223 0.75 2.27 -4.83
C ASP A 223 0.70 1.72 -3.39
N SER A 224 -0.48 1.62 -2.81
CA SER A 224 -0.67 1.02 -1.49
C SER A 224 -1.54 -0.22 -1.57
N PHE A 225 -1.00 -1.33 -1.11
CA PHE A 225 -1.65 -2.64 -1.19
C PHE A 225 -1.81 -3.26 0.21
N PRO A 226 -2.88 -4.07 0.42
CA PRO A 226 -3.04 -4.84 1.65
C PRO A 226 -1.85 -5.76 1.92
N TYR A 227 -1.52 -5.99 3.19
CA TYR A 227 -0.41 -6.87 3.60
C TYR A 227 -0.56 -8.30 3.02
N ASN A 228 -1.80 -8.79 2.97
CA ASN A 228 -2.13 -10.11 2.48
C ASN A 228 -2.32 -10.19 0.95
N LEU A 229 -1.88 -9.17 0.19
CA LEU A 229 -1.89 -9.17 -1.28
C LEU A 229 -1.35 -10.48 -1.87
N HIS A 230 -0.26 -10.99 -1.29
CA HIS A 230 0.41 -12.22 -1.74
C HIS A 230 -0.48 -13.48 -1.70
N LEU A 231 -1.63 -13.45 -1.01
CA LEU A 231 -2.57 -14.56 -0.93
C LEU A 231 -3.56 -14.62 -2.11
N PHE A 232 -3.72 -13.53 -2.87
CA PHE A 232 -4.70 -13.42 -3.96
C PHE A 232 -4.21 -13.94 -5.32
N PRO A 233 -2.89 -13.97 -5.63
CA PRO A 233 -2.36 -14.68 -6.79
C PRO A 233 -2.37 -16.21 -6.67
N ILE A 234 -2.56 -16.74 -5.45
CA ILE A 234 -2.45 -18.16 -5.14
C ILE A 234 -3.73 -18.89 -5.57
N SER A 235 -3.58 -20.13 -6.05
CA SER A 235 -4.74 -20.97 -6.41
C SER A 235 -5.66 -21.21 -5.20
N PRO A 236 -6.99 -21.37 -5.40
CA PRO A 236 -7.94 -21.61 -4.31
C PRO A 236 -7.56 -22.80 -3.42
N GLU A 237 -6.99 -23.85 -4.02
CA GLU A 237 -6.55 -25.07 -3.32
C GLU A 237 -5.44 -24.75 -2.33
N PHE A 238 -4.44 -23.98 -2.75
CA PHE A 238 -3.30 -23.65 -1.91
C PHE A 238 -3.67 -22.59 -0.85
N ARG A 239 -4.58 -21.66 -1.17
CA ARG A 239 -5.16 -20.74 -0.19
C ARG A 239 -5.87 -21.48 0.95
N ALA A 240 -6.58 -22.57 0.64
CA ALA A 240 -7.26 -23.41 1.63
C ALA A 240 -6.30 -24.22 2.55
N MET A 241 -5.02 -24.35 2.18
CA MET A 241 -3.99 -25.03 2.98
C MET A 241 -3.31 -24.10 3.99
N ILE A 242 -3.46 -22.77 3.87
CA ILE A 242 -2.85 -21.79 4.77
C ILE A 242 -3.60 -21.80 6.12
N PRO A 243 -2.91 -22.08 7.25
CA PRO A 243 -3.53 -22.10 8.57
C PRO A 243 -4.23 -20.76 8.87
N GLY A 244 -5.51 -20.81 9.23
CA GLY A 244 -6.37 -19.63 9.43
C GLY A 244 -7.45 -19.46 8.37
N CYS A 245 -7.32 -20.10 7.20
CA CYS A 245 -8.35 -20.08 6.15
C CYS A 245 -9.44 -21.16 6.32
N ARG A 246 -9.30 -22.04 7.32
CA ARG A 246 -10.35 -22.98 7.75
C ARG A 246 -11.06 -22.46 9.00
N ARG A 247 -12.35 -22.16 8.87
CA ARG A 247 -13.41 -22.52 9.82
C ARG A 247 -14.77 -22.29 9.17
N ASP A 248 -15.35 -23.40 8.73
CA ASP A 248 -16.72 -23.79 9.08
C ASP A 248 -16.98 -25.18 8.50
N LYS A 249 -16.86 -26.21 9.35
CA LYS A 249 -17.73 -27.37 9.22
C LYS A 249 -18.56 -27.39 10.48
N GLY A 250 -19.84 -27.05 10.30
CA GLY A 250 -20.86 -27.13 11.32
C GLY A 250 -20.80 -28.47 12.03
N ASP A 251 -20.89 -28.40 13.34
CA ASP A 251 -21.01 -29.53 14.25
C ASP A 251 -22.40 -30.16 14.04
N CYS A 252 -22.53 -31.00 13.00
CA CYS A 252 -23.61 -31.97 12.91
C CYS A 252 -23.09 -33.27 13.52
N ARG A 253 -23.34 -33.47 14.82
CA ARG A 253 -23.20 -34.79 15.45
C ARG A 253 -24.31 -35.71 14.93
N PRO A 254 -23.99 -36.89 14.36
CA PRO A 254 -24.93 -37.98 14.33
C PRO A 254 -24.84 -38.77 15.64
N SER A 255 -26.02 -39.14 16.12
CA SER A 255 -26.34 -40.05 17.20
C SER A 255 -25.48 -41.32 17.34
N GLY A 256 -25.28 -41.74 18.59
CA GLY A 256 -25.18 -43.16 18.95
C GLY A 256 -23.81 -43.65 19.40
N ARG A 257 -23.64 -43.84 20.71
CA ARG A 257 -22.73 -44.88 21.23
C ARG A 257 -23.53 -46.17 21.38
N PRO A 258 -22.93 -47.32 21.06
CA PRO A 258 -22.93 -48.44 21.98
C PRO A 258 -21.60 -48.45 22.72
N SER A 259 -21.73 -48.63 24.02
CA SER A 259 -20.69 -49.07 24.93
C SER A 259 -19.95 -50.29 24.40
N ASP A 260 -18.63 -50.28 24.45
CA ASP A 260 -17.87 -51.43 24.94
C ASP A 260 -16.65 -50.94 25.72
N LYS A 261 -16.70 -51.20 27.02
CA LYS A 261 -15.56 -51.18 27.91
C LYS A 261 -14.92 -52.55 27.78
N GLU A 262 -13.68 -52.59 27.33
CA GLU A 262 -12.76 -53.61 27.81
C GLU A 262 -11.47 -52.93 28.25
N GLN A 263 -11.30 -52.89 29.58
CA GLN A 263 -10.08 -52.51 30.26
C GLN A 263 -9.14 -53.72 30.27
N GLY A 264 -7.85 -53.43 30.17
CA GLY A 264 -6.81 -54.42 29.97
C GLY A 264 -6.33 -55.17 31.21
N ALA A 265 -5.36 -56.03 30.94
CA ALA A 265 -4.35 -56.62 31.83
C ALA A 265 -3.35 -57.34 30.89
N GLY A 266 -2.04 -57.36 31.04
CA GLY A 266 -1.10 -56.95 32.08
C GLY A 266 0.28 -57.56 31.72
N GLY A 267 1.34 -57.23 32.49
CA GLY A 267 2.63 -57.94 32.49
C GLY A 267 3.76 -57.20 31.73
N HIS A 268 4.55 -56.31 32.33
CA HIS A 268 5.68 -56.47 33.28
C HIS A 268 7.03 -56.90 32.65
N MET A 269 7.98 -55.95 32.71
CA MET A 269 9.46 -55.97 32.75
C MET A 269 10.26 -57.16 32.19
N VAL A 270 11.28 -56.86 31.35
CA VAL A 270 12.71 -57.19 31.57
C VAL A 270 13.61 -56.18 30.84
N SER A 271 14.67 -55.75 31.54
CA SER A 271 15.80 -54.90 31.12
C SER A 271 16.91 -55.66 30.39
N ASN A 272 17.64 -54.98 29.50
CA ASN A 272 19.10 -55.04 29.23
C ASN A 272 19.34 -54.13 28.01
N GLY A 273 20.27 -53.17 27.97
CA GLY A 273 21.67 -53.22 28.36
C GLY A 273 22.50 -53.27 27.06
N GLY A 274 23.26 -52.21 26.75
CA GLY A 274 24.20 -52.22 25.61
C GLY A 274 24.50 -50.83 25.05
N ASP A 275 25.65 -50.29 25.45
CA ASP A 275 26.41 -49.21 24.79
C ASP A 275 26.57 -49.44 23.28
N GLU A 276 26.61 -48.37 22.48
CA GLU A 276 27.82 -48.04 21.73
C GLU A 276 27.75 -46.65 21.06
N SER A 277 28.86 -45.96 21.20
CA SER A 277 29.25 -44.67 20.64
C SER A 277 29.36 -44.67 19.10
N GLY A 278 29.05 -43.53 18.48
CA GLY A 278 29.46 -43.23 17.10
C GLY A 278 29.25 -41.77 16.73
N LYS A 279 30.31 -40.97 16.85
CA LYS A 279 30.48 -39.67 16.18
C LYS A 279 30.77 -39.92 14.69
N GLU A 280 30.32 -39.00 13.83
CA GLU A 280 30.96 -38.42 12.63
C GLU A 280 29.84 -37.78 11.79
N ASP A 281 29.76 -36.45 11.72
CA ASP A 281 30.50 -35.53 10.84
C ASP A 281 29.96 -35.46 9.40
N GLY A 282 29.52 -34.26 9.04
CA GLY A 282 29.83 -33.64 7.74
C GLY A 282 28.97 -33.99 6.53
N PHE A 283 28.41 -32.93 5.92
CA PHE A 283 28.34 -32.59 4.48
C PHE A 283 27.10 -31.67 4.32
N ALA A 284 27.30 -30.36 4.22
CA ALA A 284 27.49 -29.59 2.98
C ALA A 284 26.21 -29.54 2.15
#